data_AF-A0A8B6EMJ4-F1
#
_entry.id   AF-A0A8B6EMJ4-F1
#
_cell.length_a   1.000
_cell.length_b   1.000
_cell.length_c   1.000
_cell.angle_alpha   90.00
_cell.angle_beta   90.00
_cell.angle_gamma   90.00
#
_symmetry.space_group_name_H-M   'P 1'
#
loop_
_entity.id
_entity.type
_entity.pdbx_description
1 polymer ?
#
loop_
_entity_poly.entity_id
_entity_poly.type
_entity_poly.pdbx_seq_one_letter_code
_entity_poly.pdbx_strand_id
1 'polypeptide(L)'
;VTARSRCLKKIADVFFVVDTSSSLKINSNVMKELDFMGEVITAFDLGKDQVRTGMMTFATNTELLFKLDDFKTKKEIAKILDDRKNFVKYQWEGGDTNIGNALRLLMDEGLSTSHGSRADVPQIAVIITDGDPNDRDDFASALLELRKKNIIVFAIGVGPDRRPDYLRKIAGDPERVFELEDYDSLRTIGKELVDKVCDKEQNDEEKPDPCDKKEPCDGAMADVIFVADSSRSLGDISFNKLKQFAKAVVKRFTVSPIDIQVGFINFGNDPIFEFKLNSYRDQDEVMKAISKVQYLDTAESMQLTYTGKALQMLIQKGFLKQNGGRGGKVPKIAIIITDGEPTDIDATHRLAKEAKQQGIIIFAIGVGQWRKQDEINLLASDPDTTHAFVVENYDSLSFIEAGLAKKTCTAAIQAISKKPRIYS
;
A
#
# COMPACT_ATOMS: atom_id res chain seq x y z
N VAL A 1 -9.38 22.25 -28.21
CA VAL A 1 -7.91 22.07 -28.13
C VAL A 1 -7.54 22.04 -26.66
N THR A 2 -7.60 20.88 -26.01
CA THR A 2 -7.25 20.70 -24.60
C THR A 2 -5.77 20.37 -24.51
N ALA A 3 -5.01 21.18 -23.75
CA ALA A 3 -3.60 20.97 -23.51
C ALA A 3 -3.40 19.62 -22.80
N ARG A 4 -2.70 18.69 -23.46
CA ARG A 4 -2.24 17.43 -22.84
C ARG A 4 -1.35 17.81 -21.66
N SER A 5 -1.64 17.31 -20.45
CA SER A 5 -0.67 17.37 -19.36
C SER A 5 0.58 16.62 -19.84
N ARG A 6 1.73 17.29 -19.81
CA ARG A 6 2.99 16.73 -20.28
C ARG A 6 3.68 16.10 -19.09
N CYS A 7 3.95 14.80 -19.15
CA CYS A 7 4.69 14.09 -18.12
C CYS A 7 6.07 14.73 -17.92
N LEU A 8 6.35 15.24 -16.71
CA LEU A 8 7.65 15.85 -16.37
C LEU A 8 8.66 14.84 -15.83
N LYS A 9 8.27 13.58 -15.59
CA LYS A 9 9.17 12.52 -15.19
C LYS A 9 10.08 12.19 -16.36
N LYS A 10 11.33 12.62 -16.23
CA LYS A 10 12.29 12.57 -17.34
C LYS A 10 12.70 11.15 -17.70
N ILE A 11 12.69 10.20 -16.76
CA ILE A 11 13.25 8.85 -16.95
C ILE A 11 12.49 7.83 -16.06
N ALA A 12 11.91 6.79 -16.66
CA ALA A 12 11.30 5.64 -15.98
C ALA A 12 11.08 4.48 -16.97
N ASP A 13 10.98 3.25 -16.46
CA ASP A 13 10.48 2.12 -17.24
C ASP A 13 9.05 1.84 -16.83
N VAL A 14 8.10 1.95 -17.77
CA VAL A 14 6.67 1.75 -17.52
C VAL A 14 6.22 0.51 -18.31
N PHE A 15 5.88 -0.55 -17.59
CA PHE A 15 5.44 -1.80 -18.19
C PHE A 15 3.95 -2.00 -17.97
N PHE A 16 3.23 -2.35 -19.02
CA PHE A 16 1.80 -2.60 -18.92
C PHE A 16 1.50 -4.09 -18.94
N VAL A 17 0.61 -4.52 -18.04
CA VAL A 17 0.16 -5.91 -17.90
C VAL A 17 -1.36 -5.91 -17.99
N VAL A 18 -1.91 -6.50 -19.05
CA VAL A 18 -3.32 -6.37 -19.39
C VAL A 18 -4.00 -7.72 -19.28
N ASP A 19 -5.06 -7.79 -18.49
CA ASP A 19 -5.91 -8.96 -18.44
C ASP A 19 -6.63 -9.12 -19.78
N THR A 20 -6.58 -10.32 -20.35
CA THR A 20 -7.30 -10.71 -21.57
C THR A 20 -8.18 -11.93 -21.33
N SER A 21 -8.48 -12.24 -20.07
CA SER A 21 -9.18 -13.46 -19.65
C SER A 21 -10.66 -13.48 -20.06
N SER A 22 -11.27 -14.65 -19.90
CA SER A 22 -12.61 -14.95 -20.42
C SER A 22 -13.74 -14.12 -19.79
N SER A 23 -13.51 -13.51 -18.64
CA SER A 23 -14.45 -12.67 -17.90
C SER A 23 -14.76 -11.33 -18.59
N LEU A 24 -13.90 -10.89 -19.53
CA LEU A 24 -14.07 -9.67 -20.32
C LEU A 24 -15.26 -9.71 -21.28
N LYS A 25 -15.85 -10.90 -21.50
CA LYS A 25 -17.13 -11.24 -22.17
C LYS A 25 -17.39 -10.69 -23.59
N ILE A 26 -16.64 -9.69 -24.10
CA ILE A 26 -16.83 -9.07 -25.41
C ILE A 26 -15.49 -8.52 -25.96
N ASN A 27 -15.19 -8.78 -27.23
CA ASN A 27 -14.05 -8.21 -27.98
C ASN A 27 -13.94 -6.67 -27.88
N SER A 28 -15.02 -5.96 -27.55
CA SER A 28 -15.03 -4.51 -27.39
C SER A 28 -14.31 -4.02 -26.13
N ASN A 29 -14.25 -4.82 -25.05
CA ASN A 29 -13.64 -4.40 -23.79
C ASN A 29 -12.11 -4.43 -23.86
N VAL A 30 -11.55 -5.50 -24.44
CA VAL A 30 -10.11 -5.58 -24.78
C VAL A 30 -9.69 -4.40 -25.67
N MET A 31 -10.54 -4.03 -26.64
CA MET A 31 -10.27 -2.85 -27.47
C MET A 31 -10.26 -1.54 -26.67
N LYS A 32 -11.14 -1.38 -25.68
CA LYS A 32 -11.14 -0.21 -24.80
C LYS A 32 -9.89 -0.15 -23.92
N GLU A 33 -9.39 -1.28 -23.44
CA GLU A 33 -8.13 -1.35 -22.70
C GLU A 33 -6.95 -0.93 -23.58
N LEU A 34 -6.84 -1.50 -24.79
CA LEU A 34 -5.78 -1.13 -25.73
C LEU A 34 -5.84 0.35 -26.13
N ASP A 35 -7.05 0.89 -26.36
CA ASP A 35 -7.25 2.31 -26.67
C ASP A 35 -6.80 3.20 -25.48
N PHE A 36 -7.20 2.85 -24.26
CA PHE A 36 -6.77 3.54 -23.04
C PHE A 36 -5.24 3.51 -22.87
N MET A 37 -4.60 2.38 -23.11
CA MET A 37 -3.15 2.26 -23.02
C MET A 37 -2.44 3.08 -24.08
N GLY A 38 -2.96 3.12 -25.30
CA GLY A 38 -2.45 4.02 -26.33
C GLY A 38 -2.52 5.48 -25.92
N GLU A 39 -3.61 5.89 -25.27
CA GLU A 39 -3.74 7.23 -24.71
C GLU A 39 -2.68 7.51 -23.64
N VAL A 40 -2.51 6.61 -22.66
CA VAL A 40 -1.54 6.76 -21.56
C VAL A 40 -0.10 6.75 -22.10
N ILE A 41 0.24 5.79 -22.96
CA ILE A 41 1.60 5.66 -23.52
C ILE A 41 1.97 6.90 -24.34
N THR A 42 1.04 7.43 -25.13
CA THR A 42 1.32 8.62 -25.94
C THR A 42 1.43 9.91 -25.14
N ALA A 43 0.98 9.92 -23.88
CA ALA A 43 1.18 11.02 -22.94
C ALA A 43 2.62 11.10 -22.39
N PHE A 44 3.36 9.98 -22.38
CA PHE A 44 4.77 9.96 -21.98
C PHE A 44 5.69 10.46 -23.10
N ASP A 45 6.80 11.09 -22.74
CA ASP A 45 7.90 11.37 -23.66
C ASP A 45 8.82 10.14 -23.74
N LEU A 46 8.78 9.43 -24.88
CA LEU A 46 9.39 8.12 -25.07
C LEU A 46 10.76 8.22 -25.73
N GLY A 47 11.73 7.47 -25.20
CA GLY A 47 13.08 7.43 -25.76
C GLY A 47 14.09 6.69 -24.86
N LYS A 48 15.29 6.46 -25.42
CA LYS A 48 16.37 5.72 -24.72
C LYS A 48 16.73 6.34 -23.37
N ASP A 49 16.78 7.67 -23.32
CA ASP A 49 17.09 8.47 -22.13
C ASP A 49 15.84 9.14 -21.55
N GLN A 50 14.66 8.60 -21.89
CA GLN A 50 13.37 9.07 -21.40
C GLN A 50 12.54 7.91 -20.83
N VAL A 51 11.21 7.96 -20.94
CA VAL A 51 10.35 6.82 -20.59
C VAL A 51 10.54 5.71 -21.62
N ARG A 52 10.72 4.48 -21.13
CA ARG A 52 10.63 3.26 -21.94
C ARG A 52 9.36 2.53 -21.58
N THR A 53 8.74 1.90 -22.58
CA THR A 53 7.45 1.23 -22.37
C THR A 53 7.43 -0.14 -23.01
N GLY A 54 6.85 -1.09 -22.30
CA GLY A 54 6.63 -2.46 -22.74
C GLY A 54 5.21 -2.90 -22.41
N MET A 55 4.77 -4.00 -23.00
CA MET A 55 3.43 -4.51 -22.79
C MET A 55 3.38 -6.03 -22.85
N MET A 56 2.58 -6.62 -21.98
CA MET A 56 2.19 -8.03 -22.01
C MET A 56 0.70 -8.18 -21.71
N THR A 57 0.12 -9.27 -22.20
CA THR A 57 -1.23 -9.70 -21.86
C THR A 57 -1.18 -10.94 -21.00
N PHE A 58 -2.20 -11.18 -20.18
CA PHE A 58 -2.33 -12.41 -19.42
C PHE A 58 -3.76 -12.94 -19.36
N ALA A 59 -3.87 -14.26 -19.34
CA ALA A 59 -5.07 -15.03 -19.02
C ALA A 59 -4.57 -16.36 -18.40
N THR A 60 -4.88 -17.51 -19.00
CA THR A 60 -4.22 -18.78 -18.65
C THR A 60 -2.71 -18.70 -18.88
N ASN A 61 -2.33 -18.11 -20.01
CA ASN A 61 -0.95 -17.87 -20.41
C ASN A 61 -0.66 -16.37 -20.41
N THR A 62 0.61 -16.01 -20.20
CA THR A 62 1.08 -14.63 -20.35
C THR A 62 1.87 -14.52 -21.66
N GLU A 63 1.62 -13.49 -22.45
CA GLU A 63 2.29 -13.25 -23.73
C GLU A 63 2.91 -11.85 -23.76
N LEU A 64 4.23 -11.79 -24.00
CA LEU A 64 4.96 -10.54 -24.16
C LEU A 64 4.68 -9.96 -25.56
N LEU A 65 4.02 -8.79 -25.61
CA LEU A 65 3.68 -8.12 -26.87
C LEU A 65 4.89 -7.37 -27.42
N PHE A 66 5.53 -6.59 -26.56
CA PHE A 66 6.75 -5.87 -26.89
C PHE A 66 7.54 -5.46 -25.64
N LYS A 67 8.86 -5.38 -25.81
CA LYS A 67 9.88 -5.08 -24.81
C LYS A 67 10.09 -3.58 -24.65
N LEU A 68 10.81 -3.20 -23.60
CA LEU A 68 11.11 -1.79 -23.31
C LEU A 68 12.03 -1.14 -24.34
N ASP A 69 12.81 -1.93 -25.09
CA ASP A 69 13.76 -1.47 -26.10
C ASP A 69 13.36 -1.77 -27.55
N ASP A 70 12.17 -2.33 -27.78
CA ASP A 70 11.67 -2.62 -29.13
C ASP A 70 11.42 -1.35 -29.95
N PHE A 71 11.07 -0.23 -29.29
CA PHE A 71 10.69 1.01 -29.97
C PHE A 71 11.42 2.24 -29.45
N LYS A 72 11.70 3.16 -30.37
CA LYS A 72 12.43 4.40 -30.07
C LYS A 72 11.57 5.64 -30.22
N THR A 73 10.40 5.54 -30.86
CA THR A 73 9.54 6.70 -31.13
C THR A 73 8.07 6.43 -30.82
N LYS A 74 7.34 7.48 -30.44
CA LYS A 74 5.88 7.44 -30.26
C LYS A 74 5.13 6.95 -31.50
N LYS A 75 5.68 7.20 -32.70
CA LYS A 75 5.05 6.82 -33.98
C LYS A 75 5.08 5.31 -34.22
N GLU A 76 6.16 4.63 -33.81
CA GLU A 76 6.29 3.17 -33.92
C GLU A 76 5.28 2.46 -33.01
N ILE A 77 5.18 2.91 -31.76
CA ILE A 77 4.23 2.35 -30.79
C ILE A 77 2.79 2.62 -31.22
N ALA A 78 2.48 3.87 -31.63
CA ALA A 78 1.14 4.20 -32.11
C ALA A 78 0.73 3.34 -33.31
N LYS A 79 1.67 3.05 -34.23
CA LYS A 79 1.39 2.18 -35.39
C LYS A 79 1.06 0.75 -34.96
N ILE A 80 1.74 0.21 -33.95
CA ILE A 80 1.48 -1.14 -33.46
C ILE A 80 0.14 -1.21 -32.75
N LEU A 81 -0.15 -0.25 -31.87
CA LEU A 81 -1.43 -0.16 -31.17
C LEU A 81 -2.60 0.06 -32.13
N ASP A 82 -2.40 0.79 -33.23
CA ASP A 82 -3.40 1.00 -34.28
C ASP A 82 -3.56 -0.22 -35.21
N ASP A 83 -2.51 -1.04 -35.38
CA ASP A 83 -2.57 -2.31 -36.09
C ASP A 83 -3.21 -3.41 -35.24
N ARG A 84 -4.51 -3.22 -34.99
CA ARG A 84 -5.39 -4.09 -34.18
C ARG A 84 -5.31 -5.56 -34.60
N LYS A 85 -4.86 -5.87 -35.83
CA LYS A 85 -4.68 -7.25 -36.32
C LYS A 85 -3.56 -8.01 -35.60
N ASN A 86 -2.55 -7.31 -35.05
CA ASN A 86 -1.54 -7.95 -34.21
C ASN A 86 -2.14 -8.43 -32.89
N PHE A 87 -3.21 -7.79 -32.42
CA PHE A 87 -3.95 -8.16 -31.23
C PHE A 87 -5.16 -9.07 -31.51
N VAL A 88 -5.49 -9.29 -32.79
CA VAL A 88 -6.52 -10.23 -33.23
C VAL A 88 -6.12 -11.70 -32.98
N LYS A 89 -4.83 -12.01 -32.79
CA LYS A 89 -4.40 -13.33 -32.32
C LYS A 89 -4.91 -13.64 -30.90
N TYR A 90 -5.21 -12.62 -30.10
CA TYR A 90 -5.87 -12.75 -28.78
C TYR A 90 -7.39 -12.96 -28.91
N GLN A 91 -7.89 -13.32 -30.11
CA GLN A 91 -9.25 -13.79 -30.30
C GLN A 91 -9.44 -15.13 -29.57
N TRP A 92 -9.90 -15.02 -28.33
CA TRP A 92 -10.68 -16.02 -27.61
C TRP A 92 -10.01 -17.38 -27.42
N GLU A 93 -8.99 -17.41 -26.58
CA GLU A 93 -8.77 -18.57 -25.72
C GLU A 93 -9.37 -18.22 -24.37
N GLY A 94 -10.61 -18.65 -24.11
CA GLY A 94 -11.12 -18.59 -22.75
C GLY A 94 -10.11 -19.19 -21.76
N GLY A 95 -10.05 -18.66 -20.55
CA GLY A 95 -8.95 -19.01 -19.66
C GLY A 95 -9.07 -18.46 -18.25
N ASP A 96 -8.20 -18.99 -17.39
CA ASP A 96 -8.02 -18.61 -16.01
C ASP A 96 -7.42 -17.19 -15.88
N THR A 97 -7.45 -16.63 -14.68
CA THR A 97 -6.85 -15.32 -14.37
C THR A 97 -5.56 -15.54 -13.57
N ASN A 98 -4.47 -15.93 -14.24
CA ASN A 98 -3.19 -16.29 -13.60
C ASN A 98 -2.30 -15.07 -13.33
N ILE A 99 -2.70 -14.27 -12.34
CA ILE A 99 -2.00 -13.03 -11.98
C ILE A 99 -0.60 -13.33 -11.44
N GLY A 100 -0.43 -14.38 -10.63
CA GLY A 100 0.89 -14.75 -10.08
C GLY A 100 1.92 -15.00 -11.17
N ASN A 101 1.58 -15.81 -12.17
CA ASN A 101 2.42 -16.05 -13.34
C ASN A 101 2.73 -14.74 -14.10
N ALA A 102 1.72 -13.90 -14.34
CA ALA A 102 1.90 -12.61 -15.01
C ALA A 102 2.88 -11.70 -14.25
N LEU A 103 2.82 -11.67 -12.92
CA LEU A 103 3.76 -10.91 -12.09
C LEU A 103 5.19 -11.48 -12.16
N ARG A 104 5.36 -12.80 -12.25
CA ARG A 104 6.69 -13.40 -12.44
C ARG A 104 7.28 -13.03 -13.79
N LEU A 105 6.52 -13.19 -14.87
CA LEU A 105 6.99 -12.85 -16.22
C LEU A 105 7.19 -11.34 -16.40
N LEU A 106 6.41 -10.50 -15.70
CA LEU A 106 6.71 -9.08 -15.58
C LEU A 106 8.12 -8.85 -15.01
N MET A 107 8.52 -9.57 -13.97
CA MET A 107 9.85 -9.40 -13.35
C MET A 107 10.99 -10.05 -14.13
N ASP A 108 10.73 -11.19 -14.77
CA ASP A 108 11.76 -12.02 -15.41
C ASP A 108 11.95 -11.67 -16.89
N GLU A 109 10.90 -11.22 -17.55
CA GLU A 109 10.92 -10.81 -18.94
C GLU A 109 10.62 -9.32 -19.11
N GLY A 110 9.50 -8.82 -18.59
CA GLY A 110 9.04 -7.46 -18.88
C GLY A 110 10.02 -6.37 -18.43
N LEU A 111 10.42 -6.43 -17.16
CA LEU A 111 11.34 -5.52 -16.49
C LEU A 111 12.77 -6.08 -16.39
N SER A 112 13.12 -6.98 -17.31
CA SER A 112 14.47 -7.52 -17.41
C SER A 112 15.43 -6.56 -18.12
N THR A 113 16.68 -6.50 -17.65
CA THR A 113 17.74 -5.72 -18.30
C THR A 113 18.05 -6.21 -19.72
N SER A 114 17.86 -7.51 -20.00
CA SER A 114 18.00 -8.08 -21.34
C SER A 114 16.88 -7.67 -22.30
N HIS A 115 15.79 -7.10 -21.78
CA HIS A 115 14.64 -6.58 -22.54
C HIS A 115 14.50 -5.06 -22.40
N GLY A 116 15.62 -4.39 -22.12
CA GLY A 116 15.69 -2.94 -22.13
C GLY A 116 15.38 -2.25 -20.81
N SER A 117 15.20 -2.98 -19.71
CA SER A 117 15.01 -2.33 -18.41
C SER A 117 16.30 -1.77 -17.82
N ARG A 118 16.15 -0.72 -17.02
CA ARG A 118 17.20 0.05 -16.35
C ARG A 118 17.01 -0.09 -14.85
N ALA A 119 18.00 -0.68 -14.18
CA ALA A 119 17.93 -0.91 -12.74
C ALA A 119 18.10 0.37 -11.89
N ASP A 120 18.63 1.44 -12.49
CA ASP A 120 18.92 2.73 -11.86
C ASP A 120 17.78 3.75 -11.96
N VAL A 121 16.66 3.38 -12.59
CA VAL A 121 15.49 4.25 -12.79
C VAL A 121 14.25 3.60 -12.18
N PRO A 122 13.18 4.37 -11.89
CA PRO A 122 11.94 3.80 -11.40
C PRO A 122 11.35 2.79 -12.38
N GLN A 123 11.14 1.55 -11.92
CA GLN A 123 10.41 0.51 -12.62
C GLN A 123 8.94 0.55 -12.16
N ILE A 124 8.03 0.73 -13.10
CA ILE A 124 6.61 0.96 -12.85
C ILE A 124 5.82 -0.07 -13.64
N ALA A 125 4.88 -0.76 -13.00
CA ALA A 125 3.92 -1.63 -13.64
C ALA A 125 2.52 -1.01 -13.58
N VAL A 126 1.79 -1.02 -14.69
CA VAL A 126 0.36 -0.68 -14.74
C VAL A 126 -0.39 -1.95 -15.08
N ILE A 127 -1.19 -2.45 -14.15
CA ILE A 127 -1.90 -3.72 -14.26
C ILE A 127 -3.39 -3.44 -14.35
N ILE A 128 -4.04 -3.90 -15.42
CA ILE A 128 -5.49 -3.79 -15.61
C ILE A 128 -6.08 -5.20 -15.48
N THR A 129 -7.08 -5.40 -14.61
CA THR A 129 -7.73 -6.70 -14.37
C THR A 129 -9.11 -6.51 -13.76
N ASP A 130 -10.00 -7.48 -13.90
CA ASP A 130 -11.27 -7.58 -13.19
C ASP A 130 -11.21 -8.54 -12.00
N GLY A 131 -10.01 -9.03 -11.64
CA GLY A 131 -9.64 -9.54 -10.32
C GLY A 131 -10.34 -10.81 -9.82
N ASP A 132 -9.59 -11.91 -9.79
CA ASP A 132 -9.52 -12.95 -8.75
C ASP A 132 -8.41 -13.90 -9.23
N PRO A 133 -7.22 -13.95 -8.59
CA PRO A 133 -6.16 -14.83 -9.06
C PRO A 133 -6.57 -16.30 -8.89
N ASN A 134 -6.61 -17.05 -9.99
CA ASN A 134 -6.85 -18.49 -9.96
C ASN A 134 -5.62 -19.25 -9.42
N ASP A 135 -4.44 -18.62 -9.45
CA ASP A 135 -3.14 -19.14 -9.04
C ASP A 135 -2.68 -18.60 -7.67
N ARG A 136 -3.52 -18.74 -6.64
CA ARG A 136 -3.33 -18.06 -5.33
C ARG A 136 -1.99 -18.29 -4.63
N ASP A 137 -1.44 -19.50 -4.68
CA ASP A 137 -0.14 -19.81 -4.06
C ASP A 137 1.01 -19.12 -4.80
N ASP A 138 0.93 -19.12 -6.13
CA ASP A 138 1.86 -18.42 -7.01
C ASP A 138 1.80 -16.92 -6.76
N PHE A 139 0.58 -16.36 -6.80
CA PHE A 139 0.28 -14.96 -6.57
C PHE A 139 0.94 -14.40 -5.31
N ALA A 140 0.81 -15.07 -4.17
CA ALA A 140 1.41 -14.63 -2.92
C ALA A 140 2.95 -14.54 -2.99
N SER A 141 3.59 -15.56 -3.59
CA SER A 141 5.04 -15.59 -3.77
C SER A 141 5.54 -14.51 -4.74
N ALA A 142 4.82 -14.30 -5.85
CA ALA A 142 5.17 -13.32 -6.87
C ALA A 142 5.03 -11.89 -6.34
N LEU A 143 4.01 -11.60 -5.51
CA LEU A 143 3.89 -10.29 -4.84
C LEU A 143 5.08 -10.00 -3.94
N LEU A 144 5.53 -10.99 -3.16
CA LEU A 144 6.65 -10.85 -2.24
C LEU A 144 7.95 -10.50 -3.00
N GLU A 145 8.20 -11.19 -4.11
CA GLU A 145 9.36 -10.92 -4.98
C GLU A 145 9.26 -9.56 -5.70
N LEU A 146 8.07 -9.23 -6.21
CA LEU A 146 7.85 -7.97 -6.90
C LEU A 146 8.10 -6.76 -6.00
N ARG A 147 7.76 -6.88 -4.71
CA ARG A 147 8.09 -5.85 -3.71
C ARG A 147 9.57 -5.79 -3.38
N LYS A 148 10.26 -6.93 -3.29
CA LYS A 148 11.74 -6.96 -3.10
C LYS A 148 12.48 -6.25 -4.22
N LYS A 149 11.95 -6.29 -5.45
CA LYS A 149 12.50 -5.57 -6.61
C LYS A 149 12.15 -4.07 -6.62
N ASN A 150 11.42 -3.57 -5.63
CA ASN A 150 11.00 -2.16 -5.51
C ASN A 150 10.22 -1.65 -6.75
N ILE A 151 9.44 -2.53 -7.38
CA ILE A 151 8.61 -2.20 -8.54
C ILE A 151 7.34 -1.49 -8.04
N ILE A 152 7.08 -0.30 -8.59
CA ILE A 152 5.89 0.49 -8.28
C ILE A 152 4.73 -0.01 -9.13
N VAL A 153 3.65 -0.47 -8.52
CA VAL A 153 2.50 -1.02 -9.24
C VAL A 153 1.27 -0.12 -9.12
N PHE A 154 0.67 0.23 -10.25
CA PHE A 154 -0.68 0.79 -10.32
C PHE A 154 -1.64 -0.32 -10.72
N ALA A 155 -2.68 -0.55 -9.91
CA ALA A 155 -3.66 -1.60 -10.15
C ALA A 155 -5.00 -0.97 -10.55
N ILE A 156 -5.53 -1.35 -11.71
CA ILE A 156 -6.76 -0.83 -12.28
C ILE A 156 -7.77 -1.97 -12.33
N GLY A 157 -8.76 -1.91 -11.43
CA GLY A 157 -9.89 -2.81 -11.35
C GLY A 157 -11.04 -2.34 -12.21
N VAL A 158 -11.54 -3.17 -13.12
CA VAL A 158 -12.65 -2.79 -13.99
C VAL A 158 -13.81 -3.76 -13.86
N GLY A 159 -15.04 -3.25 -13.83
CA GLY A 159 -16.24 -4.08 -13.88
C GLY A 159 -16.79 -4.48 -12.51
N PRO A 160 -17.95 -5.17 -12.49
CA PRO A 160 -18.63 -5.57 -11.26
C PRO A 160 -17.94 -6.73 -10.53
N ASP A 161 -17.18 -7.55 -11.26
CA ASP A 161 -16.49 -8.73 -10.70
C ASP A 161 -15.16 -8.38 -10.03
N ARG A 162 -14.70 -7.13 -10.18
CA ARG A 162 -13.47 -6.58 -9.58
C ARG A 162 -13.37 -6.89 -8.10
N ARG A 163 -12.15 -7.22 -7.68
CA ARG A 163 -11.81 -7.54 -6.28
C ARG A 163 -10.88 -6.48 -5.69
N PRO A 164 -11.42 -5.49 -4.96
CA PRO A 164 -10.64 -4.38 -4.41
C PRO A 164 -9.53 -4.83 -3.45
N ASP A 165 -9.76 -5.93 -2.73
CA ASP A 165 -8.79 -6.54 -1.81
C ASP A 165 -7.56 -7.07 -2.55
N TYR A 166 -7.72 -7.76 -3.69
CA TYR A 166 -6.60 -8.21 -4.51
C TYR A 166 -5.90 -7.04 -5.21
N LEU A 167 -6.64 -6.05 -5.71
CA LEU A 167 -6.04 -4.87 -6.33
C LEU A 167 -5.16 -4.08 -5.34
N ARG A 168 -5.61 -3.93 -4.09
CA ARG A 168 -4.80 -3.31 -3.03
C ARG A 168 -3.54 -4.10 -2.73
N LYS A 169 -3.60 -5.43 -2.70
CA LYS A 169 -2.41 -6.28 -2.55
C LYS A 169 -1.44 -6.14 -3.71
N ILE A 170 -1.94 -6.09 -4.95
CA ILE A 170 -1.16 -5.92 -6.18
C ILE A 170 -0.49 -4.55 -6.26
N ALA A 171 -1.19 -3.49 -5.86
CA ALA A 171 -0.61 -2.16 -5.79
C ALA A 171 0.37 -2.03 -4.61
N GLY A 172 0.00 -2.52 -3.43
CA GLY A 172 0.73 -2.34 -2.17
C GLY A 172 0.55 -0.96 -1.53
N ASP A 173 -0.11 -0.03 -2.22
CA ASP A 173 -0.59 1.25 -1.68
C ASP A 173 -1.99 1.52 -2.26
N PRO A 174 -3.02 1.70 -1.42
CA PRO A 174 -4.37 1.99 -1.91
C PRO A 174 -4.48 3.25 -2.78
N GLU A 175 -3.57 4.22 -2.64
CA GLU A 175 -3.56 5.42 -3.49
C GLU A 175 -3.16 5.14 -4.95
N ARG A 176 -2.60 3.96 -5.21
CA ARG A 176 -2.24 3.45 -6.54
C ARG A 176 -3.27 2.47 -7.10
N VAL A 177 -4.43 2.35 -6.46
CA VAL A 177 -5.56 1.55 -6.94
C VAL A 177 -6.59 2.46 -7.60
N PHE A 178 -7.05 2.05 -8.79
CA PHE A 178 -8.18 2.66 -9.49
C PHE A 178 -9.30 1.63 -9.60
N GLU A 179 -10.49 1.98 -9.16
CA GLU A 179 -11.66 1.12 -9.22
C GLU A 179 -12.69 1.75 -10.16
N LEU A 180 -13.02 1.02 -11.22
CA LEU A 180 -13.89 1.48 -12.28
C LEU A 180 -15.12 0.58 -12.38
N GLU A 181 -16.28 1.20 -12.57
CA GLU A 181 -17.54 0.46 -12.74
C GLU A 181 -17.57 -0.30 -14.07
N ASP A 182 -16.98 0.26 -15.12
CA ASP A 182 -16.96 -0.32 -16.47
C ASP A 182 -15.71 0.10 -17.28
N TYR A 183 -15.52 -0.55 -18.43
CA TYR A 183 -14.41 -0.28 -19.35
C TYR A 183 -14.51 1.09 -20.03
N ASP A 184 -15.72 1.67 -20.11
CA ASP A 184 -15.90 3.02 -20.63
C ASP A 184 -15.29 4.08 -19.70
N SER A 185 -15.22 3.78 -18.41
CA SER A 185 -14.66 4.64 -17.38
C SER A 185 -13.14 4.73 -17.41
N LEU A 186 -12.43 3.87 -18.15
CA LEU A 186 -10.97 3.94 -18.32
C LEU A 186 -10.53 5.33 -18.83
N ARG A 187 -11.30 5.93 -19.73
CA ARG A 187 -11.03 7.29 -20.26
C ARG A 187 -11.00 8.38 -19.19
N THR A 188 -11.61 8.14 -18.03
CA THR A 188 -11.70 9.15 -16.95
C THR A 188 -10.43 9.22 -16.11
N ILE A 189 -9.66 8.13 -16.03
CA ILE A 189 -8.48 8.03 -15.17
C ILE A 189 -7.16 8.26 -15.89
N GLY A 190 -7.13 8.32 -17.22
CA GLY A 190 -5.88 8.42 -17.99
C GLY A 190 -5.01 9.59 -17.55
N LYS A 191 -5.61 10.76 -17.33
CA LYS A 191 -4.90 11.94 -16.83
C LYS A 191 -4.36 11.72 -15.42
N GLU A 192 -5.19 11.24 -14.50
CA GLU A 192 -4.78 11.00 -13.11
C GLU A 192 -3.69 9.94 -13.01
N LEU A 193 -3.78 8.86 -13.80
CA LEU A 193 -2.75 7.83 -13.88
C LEU A 193 -1.43 8.40 -14.37
N VAL A 194 -1.45 9.17 -15.48
CA VAL A 194 -0.24 9.84 -15.98
C VAL A 194 0.30 10.78 -14.92
N ASP A 195 -0.53 11.60 -14.30
CA ASP A 195 -0.12 12.52 -13.25
C ASP A 195 0.51 11.75 -12.07
N LYS A 196 -0.05 10.64 -11.58
CA LYS A 196 0.55 9.81 -10.51
C LYS A 196 1.82 9.06 -10.92
N VAL A 197 1.90 8.58 -12.16
CA VAL A 197 3.11 7.92 -12.70
C VAL A 197 4.24 8.94 -12.84
N CYS A 198 3.88 10.16 -13.28
CA CYS A 198 4.78 11.27 -13.55
C CYS A 198 5.07 12.14 -12.33
N ASP A 199 4.23 12.06 -11.31
CA ASP A 199 4.42 12.77 -10.06
C ASP A 199 5.69 12.24 -9.41
N LYS A 200 6.55 13.21 -9.12
CA LYS A 200 7.68 13.00 -8.24
C LYS A 200 7.08 12.57 -6.91
N GLU A 201 7.70 11.59 -6.26
CA GLU A 201 7.72 11.67 -4.81
C GLU A 201 8.31 13.04 -4.46
N GLN A 202 7.42 14.01 -4.25
CA GLN A 202 7.57 15.36 -3.71
C GLN A 202 8.89 16.13 -3.98
N ASN A 203 8.74 17.28 -4.65
CA ASN A 203 9.62 18.47 -4.67
C ASN A 203 10.93 18.42 -5.49
N ASP A 204 10.86 18.93 -6.73
CA ASP A 204 12.01 19.50 -7.45
C ASP A 204 12.06 21.03 -7.20
N GLU A 205 12.28 21.43 -5.95
CA GLU A 205 12.97 22.69 -5.68
C GLU A 205 14.29 22.30 -5.01
N GLU A 206 15.40 22.53 -5.73
CA GLU A 206 16.80 22.26 -5.38
C GLU A 206 17.07 20.92 -4.71
N LYS A 207 17.71 19.97 -5.42
CA LYS A 207 18.38 18.83 -4.77
C LYS A 207 19.27 19.39 -3.65
N PRO A 208 18.96 19.14 -2.36
CA PRO A 208 19.93 19.37 -1.32
C PRO A 208 21.06 18.37 -1.54
N ASP A 209 22.22 18.72 -1.03
CA ASP A 209 23.38 17.85 -0.91
C ASP A 209 22.93 16.43 -0.50
N PRO A 210 23.46 15.32 -1.08
CA PRO A 210 23.19 13.95 -0.62
C PRO A 210 23.37 13.72 0.91
N CYS A 211 23.94 14.68 1.64
CA CYS A 211 23.97 14.74 3.10
C CYS A 211 22.71 15.30 3.80
N ASP A 212 21.78 15.95 3.10
CA ASP A 212 20.58 16.63 3.63
C ASP A 212 19.26 15.97 3.16
N LYS A 213 19.09 14.69 3.47
CA LYS A 213 17.76 14.05 3.36
C LYS A 213 16.92 14.47 4.57
N LYS A 214 16.00 15.43 4.42
CA LYS A 214 14.96 15.62 5.44
C LYS A 214 14.12 14.35 5.50
N GLU A 215 14.27 13.60 6.58
CA GLU A 215 13.49 12.39 6.83
C GLU A 215 11.99 12.74 6.84
N PRO A 216 11.11 11.83 6.39
CA PRO A 216 9.67 12.07 6.24
C PRO A 216 8.92 12.44 7.54
N CYS A 217 9.62 12.47 8.67
CA CYS A 217 9.11 12.78 9.99
C CYS A 217 9.76 14.03 10.62
N ASP A 218 10.59 14.77 9.89
CA ASP A 218 11.14 16.05 10.36
C ASP A 218 10.00 17.02 10.70
N GLY A 219 9.95 17.46 11.96
CA GLY A 219 8.90 18.32 12.50
C GLY A 219 7.57 17.62 12.84
N ALA A 220 7.48 16.30 12.75
CA ALA A 220 6.30 15.56 13.19
C ALA A 220 6.27 15.44 14.72
N MET A 221 5.19 15.92 15.34
CA MET A 221 4.93 15.75 16.77
C MET A 221 3.63 14.97 16.96
N ALA A 222 3.68 13.82 17.62
CA ALA A 222 2.51 12.99 17.90
C ALA A 222 2.74 12.00 19.06
N ASP A 223 1.66 11.63 19.74
CA ASP A 223 1.65 10.49 20.65
C ASP A 223 1.19 9.27 19.86
N VAL A 224 2.09 8.31 19.63
CA VAL A 224 1.84 7.11 18.82
C VAL A 224 1.82 5.88 19.72
N ILE A 225 0.73 5.12 19.73
CA ILE A 225 0.63 3.86 20.47
C ILE A 225 0.45 2.71 19.48
N PHE A 226 1.40 1.76 19.49
CA PHE A 226 1.20 0.47 18.84
C PHE A 226 0.25 -0.37 19.70
N VAL A 227 -0.76 -0.97 19.07
CA VAL A 227 -1.69 -1.90 19.69
C VAL A 227 -1.55 -3.23 18.95
N ALA A 228 -0.76 -4.13 19.52
CA ALA A 228 -0.28 -5.32 18.86
C ALA A 228 -0.98 -6.57 19.39
N ASP A 229 -1.50 -7.36 18.46
CA ASP A 229 -2.06 -8.68 18.72
C ASP A 229 -0.95 -9.67 19.12
N SER A 230 -1.24 -10.47 20.14
CA SER A 230 -0.47 -11.61 20.67
C SER A 230 -1.37 -12.83 20.86
N SER A 231 -2.47 -12.92 20.13
CA SER A 231 -3.38 -14.07 20.19
C SER A 231 -2.71 -15.35 19.68
N ARG A 232 -3.30 -16.50 20.05
CA ARG A 232 -2.72 -17.81 19.78
C ARG A 232 -2.58 -18.16 18.29
N SER A 233 -3.40 -17.56 17.43
CA SER A 233 -3.34 -17.71 15.97
C SER A 233 -1.99 -17.27 15.39
N LEU A 234 -1.33 -16.35 16.06
CA LEU A 234 -0.14 -15.66 15.59
C LEU A 234 1.12 -16.52 15.77
N GLY A 235 1.35 -17.00 17.00
CA GLY A 235 2.53 -17.78 17.40
C GLY A 235 3.83 -16.95 17.47
N ASP A 236 4.82 -17.42 18.24
CA ASP A 236 6.03 -16.63 18.56
C ASP A 236 6.85 -16.19 17.32
N ILE A 237 6.91 -17.03 16.27
CA ILE A 237 7.64 -16.68 15.03
C ILE A 237 7.02 -15.45 14.36
N SER A 238 5.70 -15.43 14.20
CA SER A 238 4.99 -14.29 13.61
C SER A 238 5.03 -13.07 14.53
N PHE A 239 5.05 -13.28 15.85
CA PHE A 239 5.11 -12.18 16.82
C PHE A 239 6.46 -11.47 16.74
N ASN A 240 7.54 -12.22 16.55
CA ASN A 240 8.85 -11.65 16.30
C ASN A 240 8.89 -10.82 15.00
N LYS A 241 8.15 -11.21 13.96
CA LYS A 241 8.00 -10.39 12.73
C LYS A 241 7.19 -9.11 12.99
N LEU A 242 6.11 -9.17 13.77
CA LEU A 242 5.36 -7.99 14.21
C LEU A 242 6.27 -7.01 14.97
N LYS A 243 7.07 -7.52 15.92
CA LYS A 243 8.06 -6.69 16.65
C LYS A 243 9.08 -6.05 15.72
N GLN A 244 9.59 -6.79 14.74
CA GLN A 244 10.52 -6.26 13.74
C GLN A 244 9.87 -5.17 12.88
N PHE A 245 8.62 -5.36 12.49
CA PHE A 245 7.83 -4.36 11.78
C PHE A 245 7.65 -3.08 12.60
N ALA A 246 7.18 -3.18 13.85
CA ALA A 246 7.02 -2.02 14.73
C ALA A 246 8.35 -1.26 14.89
N LYS A 247 9.46 -2.00 15.05
CA LYS A 247 10.82 -1.43 15.08
C LYS A 247 11.17 -0.71 13.77
N ALA A 248 10.89 -1.30 12.62
CA ALA A 248 11.21 -0.69 11.34
C ALA A 248 10.41 0.60 11.09
N VAL A 249 9.17 0.67 11.57
CA VAL A 249 8.37 1.90 11.57
C VAL A 249 8.98 2.95 12.51
N VAL A 250 9.28 2.57 13.77
CA VAL A 250 9.89 3.48 14.76
C VAL A 250 11.25 4.02 14.30
N LYS A 251 12.06 3.22 13.59
CA LYS A 251 13.35 3.64 13.03
C LYS A 251 13.23 4.86 12.10
N ARG A 252 12.04 5.10 11.53
CA ARG A 252 11.76 6.23 10.63
C ARG A 252 11.19 7.45 11.37
N PHE A 253 10.93 7.34 12.67
CA PHE A 253 10.40 8.42 13.49
C PHE A 253 11.52 9.18 14.20
N THR A 254 11.41 10.50 14.27
CA THR A 254 12.17 11.31 15.24
C THR A 254 11.53 11.14 16.62
N VAL A 255 12.07 10.24 17.43
CA VAL A 255 11.53 9.93 18.77
C VAL A 255 12.19 10.81 19.81
N SER A 256 11.38 11.62 20.50
CA SER A 256 11.81 12.45 21.62
C SER A 256 10.60 12.89 22.47
N PRO A 257 10.81 13.46 23.67
CA PRO A 257 9.71 14.01 24.47
C PRO A 257 8.93 15.14 23.77
N ILE A 258 9.54 15.84 22.81
CA ILE A 258 8.96 16.98 22.08
C ILE A 258 8.49 16.61 20.66
N ASP A 259 8.99 15.53 20.08
CA ASP A 259 8.64 15.06 18.73
C ASP A 259 7.61 13.93 18.82
N ILE A 260 7.94 12.72 18.34
CA ILE A 260 7.09 11.54 18.48
C ILE A 260 7.39 10.82 19.80
N GLN A 261 6.34 10.56 20.61
CA GLN A 261 6.40 9.65 21.75
C GLN A 261 5.76 8.32 21.35
N VAL A 262 6.35 7.20 21.78
CA VAL A 262 5.90 5.85 21.41
C VAL A 262 5.48 5.06 22.65
N GLY A 263 4.26 4.51 22.62
CA GLY A 263 3.77 3.53 23.58
C GLY A 263 3.47 2.19 22.90
N PHE A 264 3.35 1.12 23.69
CA PHE A 264 3.06 -0.21 23.16
C PHE A 264 2.09 -0.94 24.07
N ILE A 265 0.92 -1.25 23.53
CA ILE A 265 -0.10 -2.11 24.12
C ILE A 265 0.01 -3.46 23.42
N ASN A 266 0.16 -4.52 24.20
CA ASN A 266 0.17 -5.89 23.73
C ASN A 266 -1.12 -6.57 24.19
N PHE A 267 -1.82 -7.30 23.33
CA PHE A 267 -3.11 -7.89 23.71
C PHE A 267 -3.29 -9.33 23.22
N GLY A 268 -3.79 -10.18 24.12
CA GLY A 268 -4.38 -11.48 23.81
C GLY A 268 -5.80 -11.49 24.38
N ASN A 269 -6.01 -12.19 25.50
CA ASN A 269 -7.26 -12.14 26.26
C ASN A 269 -7.51 -10.78 26.93
N ASP A 270 -6.47 -10.21 27.53
CA ASP A 270 -6.50 -8.93 28.20
C ASP A 270 -5.32 -8.08 27.71
N PRO A 271 -5.55 -6.79 27.40
CA PRO A 271 -4.50 -5.90 26.96
C PRO A 271 -3.61 -5.47 28.13
N ILE A 272 -2.31 -5.35 27.88
CA ILE A 272 -1.31 -4.86 28.83
C ILE A 272 -0.49 -3.73 28.20
N PHE A 273 -0.03 -2.78 29.02
CA PHE A 273 1.01 -1.85 28.59
C PHE A 273 2.36 -2.52 28.77
N GLU A 274 3.06 -2.78 27.67
CA GLU A 274 4.47 -3.15 27.70
C GLU A 274 5.30 -1.93 28.10
N PHE A 275 4.95 -0.77 27.54
CA PHE A 275 5.45 0.53 27.96
C PHE A 275 4.51 1.66 27.53
N LYS A 276 4.62 2.79 28.22
CA LYS A 276 3.78 3.98 28.05
C LYS A 276 4.53 5.04 27.22
N LEU A 277 3.83 6.08 26.79
CA LEU A 277 4.42 7.15 25.95
C LEU A 277 5.62 7.85 26.61
N ASN A 278 5.59 7.99 27.94
CA ASN A 278 6.65 8.62 28.73
C ASN A 278 7.69 7.64 29.29
N SER A 279 7.67 6.37 28.88
CA SER A 279 8.60 5.36 29.39
C SER A 279 10.03 5.53 28.86
N TYR A 280 10.18 6.03 27.63
CA TYR A 280 11.46 6.17 26.93
C TYR A 280 11.57 7.53 26.26
N ARG A 281 12.80 8.01 26.07
CA ARG A 281 13.05 9.38 25.58
C ARG A 281 13.74 9.46 24.23
N ASP A 282 14.22 8.33 23.72
CA ASP A 282 14.89 8.27 22.43
C ASP A 282 14.52 7.00 21.65
N GLN A 283 14.86 7.01 20.35
CA GLN A 283 14.52 5.94 19.42
C GLN A 283 15.17 4.61 19.81
N ASP A 284 16.42 4.61 20.26
CA ASP A 284 17.17 3.40 20.60
C ASP A 284 16.58 2.69 21.82
N GLU A 285 16.15 3.43 22.84
CA GLU A 285 15.46 2.91 24.00
C GLU A 285 14.13 2.25 23.63
N VAL A 286 13.31 2.91 22.81
CA VAL A 286 12.04 2.34 22.31
C VAL A 286 12.30 1.06 21.52
N MET A 287 13.29 1.06 20.63
CA MET A 287 13.66 -0.11 19.81
C MET A 287 14.12 -1.30 20.66
N LYS A 288 14.88 -1.03 21.73
CA LYS A 288 15.29 -2.05 22.72
C LYS A 288 14.09 -2.55 23.52
N ALA A 289 13.17 -1.67 23.90
CA ALA A 289 11.96 -2.04 24.63
C ALA A 289 11.05 -2.94 23.79
N ILE A 290 10.79 -2.59 22.53
CA ILE A 290 10.01 -3.43 21.60
C ILE A 290 10.66 -4.81 21.47
N SER A 291 12.00 -4.90 21.42
CA SER A 291 12.70 -6.19 21.31
C SER A 291 12.46 -7.12 22.51
N LYS A 292 12.20 -6.55 23.70
CA LYS A 292 11.95 -7.28 24.95
C LYS A 292 10.50 -7.70 25.14
N VAL A 293 9.57 -7.15 24.36
CA VAL A 293 8.16 -7.53 24.42
C VAL A 293 8.03 -9.04 24.16
N GLN A 294 7.36 -9.71 25.09
CA GLN A 294 7.15 -11.15 25.03
C GLN A 294 5.79 -11.45 24.41
N TYR A 295 5.75 -12.51 23.60
CA TYR A 295 4.50 -13.06 23.14
C TYR A 295 3.72 -13.57 24.36
N LEU A 296 2.41 -13.26 24.42
CA LEU A 296 1.55 -13.63 25.54
C LEU A 296 1.18 -15.12 25.44
N ASP A 297 2.17 -16.01 25.63
CA ASP A 297 1.97 -17.46 25.67
C ASP A 297 1.40 -17.89 27.02
N THR A 298 0.09 -17.77 27.19
CA THR A 298 -0.59 -18.41 28.32
C THR A 298 -1.51 -19.51 27.84
N ALA A 299 -1.58 -20.62 28.59
CA ALA A 299 -2.53 -21.71 28.35
C ALA A 299 -4.01 -21.24 28.39
N GLU A 300 -4.25 -20.05 28.95
CA GLU A 300 -5.55 -19.38 29.02
C GLU A 300 -5.86 -18.53 27.77
N SER A 301 -4.86 -18.16 26.96
CA SER A 301 -5.04 -17.45 25.68
C SER A 301 -5.79 -18.36 24.71
N MET A 302 -7.10 -18.17 24.62
CA MET A 302 -7.93 -18.84 23.62
C MET A 302 -7.56 -18.30 22.22
N GLN A 303 -8.06 -18.93 21.15
CA GLN A 303 -7.96 -18.44 19.76
C GLN A 303 -8.74 -17.12 19.51
N LEU A 304 -8.95 -16.32 20.56
CA LEU A 304 -9.86 -15.19 20.57
C LEU A 304 -9.07 -13.89 20.54
N THR A 305 -9.39 -13.06 19.55
CA THR A 305 -8.79 -11.74 19.35
C THR A 305 -9.69 -10.68 20.00
N TYR A 306 -9.31 -10.15 21.17
CA TYR A 306 -10.11 -9.17 21.91
C TYR A 306 -9.75 -7.72 21.58
N THR A 307 -9.74 -7.37 20.29
CA THR A 307 -9.43 -6.01 19.79
C THR A 307 -10.26 -4.92 20.48
N GLY A 308 -11.54 -5.20 20.76
CA GLY A 308 -12.41 -4.31 21.54
C GLY A 308 -11.84 -3.95 22.93
N LYS A 309 -11.32 -4.91 23.69
CA LYS A 309 -10.69 -4.62 25.00
C LYS A 309 -9.45 -3.75 24.85
N ALA A 310 -8.63 -4.02 23.84
CA ALA A 310 -7.43 -3.23 23.55
C ALA A 310 -7.80 -1.77 23.21
N LEU A 311 -8.83 -1.56 22.38
CA LEU A 311 -9.39 -0.24 22.10
C LEU A 311 -9.93 0.43 23.36
N GLN A 312 -10.64 -0.30 24.22
CA GLN A 312 -11.13 0.24 25.49
C GLN A 312 -9.98 0.73 26.39
N MET A 313 -8.91 -0.06 26.50
CA MET A 313 -7.71 0.34 27.24
C MET A 313 -7.01 1.55 26.61
N LEU A 314 -6.91 1.58 25.28
CA LEU A 314 -6.36 2.72 24.54
C LEU A 314 -7.15 4.01 24.83
N ILE A 315 -8.48 3.96 24.72
CA ILE A 315 -9.39 5.09 24.97
C ILE A 315 -9.25 5.58 26.42
N GLN A 316 -9.35 4.67 27.38
CA GLN A 316 -9.43 5.02 28.79
C GLN A 316 -8.08 5.40 29.39
N LYS A 317 -6.98 4.83 28.88
CA LYS A 317 -5.67 4.91 29.54
C LYS A 317 -4.53 5.33 28.61
N GLY A 318 -4.61 5.04 27.31
CA GLY A 318 -3.49 5.23 26.37
C GLY A 318 -2.90 6.64 26.38
N PHE A 319 -3.76 7.63 26.17
CA PHE A 319 -3.35 9.03 25.99
C PHE A 319 -3.58 9.90 27.23
N LEU A 320 -3.65 9.29 28.43
CA LEU A 320 -3.74 10.04 29.68
C LEU A 320 -2.40 10.71 29.99
N LYS A 321 -2.46 11.91 30.62
CA LYS A 321 -1.26 12.65 31.05
C LYS A 321 -0.31 11.83 31.93
N GLN A 322 -0.85 11.03 32.84
CA GLN A 322 -0.07 10.14 33.72
C GLN A 322 0.68 9.04 32.96
N ASN A 323 0.25 8.71 31.74
CA ASN A 323 0.88 7.74 30.85
C ASN A 323 1.65 8.40 29.70
N GLY A 324 1.92 9.71 29.80
CA GLY A 324 2.71 10.47 28.83
C GLY A 324 1.92 11.18 27.75
N GLY A 325 0.58 11.04 27.72
CA GLY A 325 -0.25 11.76 26.76
C GLY A 325 -0.11 13.28 26.93
N ARG A 326 0.34 13.97 25.89
CA ARG A 326 0.61 15.41 25.93
C ARG A 326 -0.65 16.26 25.78
N GLY A 327 -1.70 15.70 25.17
CA GLY A 327 -2.98 16.37 24.96
C GLY A 327 -2.88 17.65 24.12
N GLY A 328 -3.89 18.52 24.23
CA GLY A 328 -3.91 19.82 23.55
C GLY A 328 -3.87 19.69 22.02
N LYS A 329 -2.79 20.22 21.41
CA LYS A 329 -2.56 20.18 19.95
C LYS A 329 -1.79 18.96 19.47
N VAL A 330 -1.27 18.12 20.38
CA VAL A 330 -0.54 16.91 20.01
C VAL A 330 -1.53 15.86 19.49
N PRO A 331 -1.37 15.38 18.24
CA PRO A 331 -2.19 14.32 17.67
C PRO A 331 -2.02 13.01 18.44
N LYS A 332 -3.14 12.29 18.59
CA LYS A 332 -3.17 10.93 19.16
C LYS A 332 -3.29 9.94 18.00
N ILE A 333 -2.32 9.06 17.85
CA ILE A 333 -2.28 8.07 16.77
C ILE A 333 -2.19 6.68 17.37
N ALA A 334 -3.03 5.77 16.89
CA ALA A 334 -2.97 4.35 17.21
C ALA A 334 -2.63 3.56 15.95
N ILE A 335 -1.66 2.65 16.05
CA ILE A 335 -1.31 1.70 14.99
C ILE A 335 -1.72 0.33 15.49
N ILE A 336 -2.85 -0.19 15.00
CA ILE A 336 -3.42 -1.47 15.43
C ILE A 336 -2.99 -2.55 14.43
N ILE A 337 -2.37 -3.62 14.91
CA ILE A 337 -1.92 -4.75 14.08
C ILE A 337 -2.59 -6.01 14.61
N THR A 338 -3.32 -6.73 13.77
CA THR A 338 -4.08 -7.93 14.17
C THR A 338 -4.20 -8.94 13.03
N ASP A 339 -4.32 -10.24 13.34
CA ASP A 339 -4.51 -11.31 12.35
C ASP A 339 -5.84 -12.08 12.42
N GLY A 340 -6.70 -11.76 13.39
CA GLY A 340 -7.93 -12.49 13.62
C GLY A 340 -9.17 -11.61 13.60
N GLU A 341 -10.29 -12.15 13.11
CA GLU A 341 -11.59 -11.52 13.30
C GLU A 341 -11.81 -11.25 14.81
N PRO A 342 -12.21 -10.02 15.19
CA PRO A 342 -12.42 -9.71 16.57
C PRO A 342 -13.51 -10.61 17.16
N THR A 343 -13.27 -11.09 18.39
CA THR A 343 -14.20 -11.99 19.10
C THR A 343 -15.57 -11.37 19.32
N ASP A 344 -15.62 -10.04 19.45
CA ASP A 344 -16.84 -9.24 19.55
C ASP A 344 -16.72 -8.08 18.55
N ILE A 345 -17.30 -8.28 17.37
CA ILE A 345 -17.20 -7.37 16.23
C ILE A 345 -17.96 -6.06 16.48
N ASP A 346 -19.17 -6.16 17.06
CA ASP A 346 -20.02 -5.01 17.37
C ASP A 346 -19.37 -4.09 18.42
N ALA A 347 -18.81 -4.68 19.48
CA ALA A 347 -18.09 -3.91 20.48
C ALA A 347 -16.82 -3.26 19.90
N THR A 348 -16.10 -3.98 19.03
CA THR A 348 -14.89 -3.48 18.37
C THR A 348 -15.23 -2.27 17.49
N HIS A 349 -16.25 -2.34 16.64
CA HIS A 349 -16.68 -1.22 15.79
C HIS A 349 -17.15 -0.03 16.61
N ARG A 350 -17.94 -0.27 17.66
CA ARG A 350 -18.40 0.79 18.56
C ARG A 350 -17.24 1.51 19.24
N LEU A 351 -16.25 0.78 19.74
CA LEU A 351 -15.09 1.35 20.42
C LEU A 351 -14.13 2.03 19.44
N ALA A 352 -13.95 1.50 18.22
CA ALA A 352 -13.17 2.18 17.19
C ALA A 352 -13.81 3.50 16.78
N LYS A 353 -15.15 3.53 16.63
CA LYS A 353 -15.90 4.77 16.41
C LYS A 353 -15.73 5.75 17.56
N GLU A 354 -15.82 5.28 18.80
CA GLU A 354 -15.60 6.11 19.99
C GLU A 354 -14.18 6.70 20.03
N ALA A 355 -13.15 5.88 19.78
CA ALA A 355 -11.77 6.33 19.69
C ALA A 355 -11.58 7.41 18.61
N LYS A 356 -12.14 7.20 17.41
CA LYS A 356 -12.14 8.19 16.32
C LYS A 356 -12.83 9.49 16.72
N GLN A 357 -13.99 9.42 17.38
CA GLN A 357 -14.71 10.59 17.89
C GLN A 357 -13.93 11.36 18.96
N GLN A 358 -13.09 10.67 19.74
CA GLN A 358 -12.16 11.32 20.67
C GLN A 358 -10.91 11.91 19.99
N GLY A 359 -10.84 11.90 18.65
CA GLY A 359 -9.73 12.44 17.87
C GLY A 359 -8.49 11.56 17.89
N ILE A 360 -8.64 10.24 18.10
CA ILE A 360 -7.57 9.27 17.87
C ILE A 360 -7.60 8.88 16.40
N ILE A 361 -6.48 9.09 15.71
CA ILE A 361 -6.27 8.64 14.33
C ILE A 361 -5.83 7.18 14.40
N ILE A 362 -6.60 6.28 13.79
CA ILE A 362 -6.36 4.84 13.82
C ILE A 362 -5.84 4.40 12.46
N PHE A 363 -4.59 3.92 12.44
CA PHE A 363 -4.06 3.09 11.36
C PHE A 363 -4.33 1.62 11.71
N ALA A 364 -5.07 0.91 10.87
CA ALA A 364 -5.41 -0.49 11.06
C ALA A 364 -4.65 -1.37 10.07
N ILE A 365 -3.96 -2.39 10.56
CA ILE A 365 -3.19 -3.35 9.78
C ILE A 365 -3.73 -4.75 10.05
N GLY A 366 -4.44 -5.31 9.07
CA GLY A 366 -4.86 -6.71 9.05
C GLY A 366 -3.80 -7.60 8.42
N VAL A 367 -3.39 -8.66 9.11
CA VAL A 367 -2.43 -9.67 8.60
C VAL A 367 -3.15 -11.00 8.35
N GLY A 368 -2.97 -11.64 7.20
CA GLY A 368 -3.56 -12.95 6.92
C GLY A 368 -4.79 -12.92 6.02
N GLN A 369 -5.61 -13.96 6.10
CA GLN A 369 -6.85 -14.08 5.33
C GLN A 369 -7.98 -13.27 5.96
N TRP A 370 -7.83 -11.95 6.00
CA TRP A 370 -8.94 -11.03 6.25
C TRP A 370 -9.87 -11.09 5.04
N ARG A 371 -10.88 -11.96 5.11
CA ARG A 371 -11.85 -12.19 4.03
C ARG A 371 -12.79 -11.01 3.78
N LYS A 372 -12.71 -9.94 4.58
CA LYS A 372 -13.52 -8.72 4.47
C LYS A 372 -12.67 -7.50 4.80
N GLN A 373 -12.17 -6.81 3.78
CA GLN A 373 -11.53 -5.50 3.92
C GLN A 373 -12.36 -4.55 4.79
N ASP A 374 -13.69 -4.64 4.65
CA ASP A 374 -14.65 -3.80 5.35
C ASP A 374 -14.42 -3.76 6.87
N GLU A 375 -13.96 -4.85 7.47
CA GLU A 375 -13.67 -4.90 8.91
C GLU A 375 -12.48 -4.02 9.32
N ILE A 376 -11.40 -4.07 8.54
CA ILE A 376 -10.21 -3.25 8.78
C ILE A 376 -10.54 -1.78 8.49
N ASN A 377 -11.36 -1.50 7.48
CA ASN A 377 -11.84 -0.16 7.17
C ASN A 377 -12.69 0.43 8.31
N LEU A 378 -13.60 -0.37 8.88
CA LEU A 378 -14.41 0.06 10.03
C LEU A 378 -13.55 0.38 11.26
N LEU A 379 -12.42 -0.32 11.43
CA LEU A 379 -11.42 -0.05 12.47
C LEU A 379 -10.61 1.22 12.18
N ALA A 380 -10.16 1.41 10.95
CA ALA A 380 -9.32 2.53 10.51
C ALA A 380 -10.05 3.88 10.55
N SER A 381 -9.29 4.98 10.51
CA SER A 381 -9.82 6.33 10.31
C SER A 381 -9.97 6.66 8.82
N ASP A 382 -10.91 7.54 8.49
CA ASP A 382 -11.07 7.99 7.11
C ASP A 382 -9.91 8.91 6.65
N PRO A 383 -9.50 8.84 5.38
CA PRO A 383 -9.95 7.87 4.38
C PRO A 383 -9.26 6.50 4.57
N ASP A 384 -9.99 5.42 4.31
CA ASP A 384 -9.48 4.04 4.38
C ASP A 384 -8.22 3.84 3.53
N THR A 385 -8.14 4.49 2.37
CA THR A 385 -6.98 4.42 1.46
C THR A 385 -5.66 4.88 2.09
N THR A 386 -5.74 5.62 3.19
CA THR A 386 -4.56 6.13 3.92
C THR A 386 -4.30 5.34 5.21
N HIS A 387 -5.36 4.88 5.89
CA HIS A 387 -5.23 4.34 7.24
C HIS A 387 -5.49 2.83 7.36
N ALA A 388 -6.04 2.18 6.34
CA ALA A 388 -6.31 0.74 6.33
C ALA A 388 -5.27 0.00 5.46
N PHE A 389 -4.64 -1.02 6.04
CA PHE A 389 -3.67 -1.88 5.37
C PHE A 389 -4.05 -3.33 5.57
N VAL A 390 -3.99 -4.13 4.52
CA VAL A 390 -4.15 -5.59 4.60
C VAL A 390 -2.97 -6.24 3.92
N VAL A 391 -2.29 -7.11 4.64
CA VAL A 391 -1.14 -7.88 4.15
C VAL A 391 -1.42 -9.37 4.31
N GLU A 392 -0.84 -10.20 3.44
CA GLU A 392 -1.21 -11.62 3.37
C GLU A 392 -0.65 -12.46 4.51
N ASN A 393 0.47 -12.03 5.09
CA ASN A 393 1.17 -12.71 6.17
C ASN A 393 2.14 -11.75 6.86
N TYR A 394 2.75 -12.20 7.95
CA TYR A 394 3.66 -11.38 8.74
C TYR A 394 4.96 -11.02 8.02
N ASP A 395 5.40 -11.79 7.01
CA ASP A 395 6.55 -11.41 6.17
C ASP A 395 6.24 -10.17 5.33
N SER A 396 4.99 -10.05 4.91
CA SER A 396 4.50 -8.97 4.06
C SER A 396 4.38 -7.62 4.79
N LEU A 397 4.47 -7.60 6.13
CA LEU A 397 4.53 -6.36 6.91
C LEU A 397 5.73 -5.48 6.53
N SER A 398 6.85 -6.10 6.16
CA SER A 398 8.06 -5.39 5.70
C SER A 398 7.82 -4.50 4.47
N PHE A 399 6.75 -4.75 3.71
CA PHE A 399 6.43 -3.97 2.51
C PHE A 399 5.69 -2.67 2.79
N ILE A 400 5.02 -2.57 3.95
CA ILE A 400 4.22 -1.38 4.29
C ILE A 400 4.93 -0.47 5.30
N GLU A 401 6.09 -0.86 5.85
CA GLU A 401 6.77 -0.13 6.93
C GLU A 401 7.11 1.34 6.57
N ALA A 402 7.60 1.58 5.35
CA ALA A 402 8.01 2.90 4.91
C ALA A 402 6.80 3.78 4.60
N GLY A 403 5.80 3.22 3.91
CA GLY A 403 4.55 3.89 3.59
C GLY A 403 3.76 4.24 4.86
N LEU A 404 3.64 3.29 5.79
CA LEU A 404 2.96 3.50 7.06
C LEU A 404 3.65 4.58 7.89
N ALA A 405 4.98 4.55 8.01
CA ALA A 405 5.72 5.58 8.74
C ALA A 405 5.50 6.97 8.13
N LYS A 406 5.61 7.09 6.80
CA LYS A 406 5.37 8.35 6.07
C LYS A 406 3.95 8.85 6.27
N LYS A 407 2.93 7.99 6.13
CA LYS A 407 1.52 8.35 6.33
C LYS A 407 1.23 8.73 7.79
N THR A 408 1.86 8.04 8.75
CA THR A 408 1.78 8.39 10.19
C THR A 408 2.33 9.80 10.46
N CYS A 409 3.52 10.11 9.95
CA CYS A 409 4.13 11.43 10.13
C CYS A 409 3.36 12.53 9.40
N THR A 410 2.84 12.23 8.21
CA THR A 410 1.96 13.14 7.48
C THR A 410 0.69 13.45 8.27
N ALA A 411 0.05 12.42 8.84
CA ALA A 411 -1.14 12.59 9.69
C ALA A 411 -0.83 13.44 10.93
N ALA A 412 0.33 13.23 11.56
CA ALA A 412 0.79 14.06 12.68
C ALA A 412 0.91 15.55 12.29
N ILE A 413 1.59 15.84 11.18
CA ILE A 413 1.80 17.22 10.70
C ILE A 413 0.47 17.88 10.32
N GLN A 414 -0.40 17.17 9.60
CA GLN A 414 -1.70 17.70 9.16
C GLN A 414 -2.67 17.95 10.33
N ALA A 415 -2.65 17.10 11.36
CA ALA A 415 -3.51 17.26 12.52
C ALA A 415 -3.14 18.52 13.35
N ILE A 416 -1.86 18.93 13.33
CA ILE A 416 -1.41 20.18 13.95
C ILE A 416 -1.87 21.39 13.14
N SER A 417 -1.82 21.33 11.81
CA SER A 417 -2.15 22.48 10.93
C SER A 417 -3.64 22.78 10.81
N LYS A 418 -4.52 21.77 10.96
CA LYS A 418 -5.98 21.92 10.81
C LYS A 418 -6.71 22.58 12.02
N LYS A 419 -6.05 22.80 13.16
CA LYS A 419 -6.69 23.46 14.32
C LYS A 419 -6.52 24.99 14.24
N PRO A 420 -7.60 25.80 14.32
CA PRO A 420 -7.51 27.25 14.12
C PRO A 420 -6.52 27.90 15.09
N ARG A 421 -5.72 28.84 14.58
CA ARG A 421 -4.92 29.75 15.41
C ARG A 421 -5.89 30.69 16.13
N ILE A 422 -6.22 30.37 17.38
CA ILE A 422 -6.81 31.37 18.28
C ILE A 422 -5.69 32.37 18.56
N TYR A 423 -5.69 33.49 17.83
CA TYR A 423 -4.91 34.65 18.20
C TYR A 423 -5.53 35.19 19.49
N SER A 424 -4.77 35.12 20.58
CA SER A 424 -5.11 35.67 21.90
C SER A 424 -5.07 37.20 21.87
#